data_AF-A0A0R2JN72-F1
#
_entry.id   AF-A0A0R2JN72-F1
#
_cell.length_a   1.000
_cell.length_b   1.000
_cell.length_c   1.000
_cell.angle_alpha   90.00
_cell.angle_beta   90.00
_cell.angle_gamma   90.00
#
_symmetry.space_group_name_H-M   'P 1'
#
loop_
_entity.id
_entity.type
_entity.pdbx_description
1 polymer ?
#
loop_
_entity_poly.entity_id
_entity_poly.type
_entity_poly.pdbx_seq_one_letter_code
_entity_poly.pdbx_strand_id
1 'polypeptide(L)'
;MYWVVFLSALTGFSTAFFNSPNNAITMSNAPQDKLGVAGAVNALARNVGMITGTTIVTTTLYISMSHQLGRKITTFPVDNPNVFVNGLHFSMFFGMMLVIIAWLLTGYRLILRLKNKI
;
A
#
# COMPACT_ATOMS: atom_id res chain seq x y z
N MET A 1 -7.18 11.26 21.91
CA MET A 1 -6.03 11.97 21.32
C MET A 1 -4.76 11.12 21.35
N TYR A 2 -4.29 10.67 22.52
CA TYR A 2 -3.02 9.93 22.67
C TYR A 2 -2.90 8.64 21.84
N TRP A 3 -3.99 7.87 21.71
CA TRP A 3 -4.00 6.66 20.89
C TRP A 3 -3.68 6.92 19.41
N VAL A 4 -4.24 7.99 18.83
CA VAL A 4 -3.99 8.35 17.43
C VAL A 4 -2.53 8.77 17.25
N VAL A 5 -1.99 9.55 18.18
CA VAL A 5 -0.58 9.97 18.16
C VAL A 5 0.36 8.76 18.19
N PHE A 6 0.07 7.77 19.05
CA PHE A 6 0.83 6.53 19.12
C PHE A 6 0.78 5.73 17.81
N LEU A 7 -0.41 5.56 17.22
CA LEU A 7 -0.58 4.86 15.94
C LEU A 7 0.15 5.57 14.80
N SER A 8 0.08 6.91 14.72
CA SER A 8 0.79 7.69 13.71
C SER A 8 2.31 7.65 13.90
N ALA A 9 2.79 7.61 15.14
CA ALA A 9 4.21 7.43 15.42
C ALA A 9 4.70 6.06 14.96
N LEU A 10 3.90 4.99 15.19
CA LEU A 10 4.22 3.64 14.76
C LEU A 10 4.27 3.50 13.23
N THR A 11 3.35 4.15 12.50
CA THR A 11 3.40 4.18 11.03
C THR A 11 4.58 4.98 10.49
N GLY A 12 4.94 6.08 11.15
CA GLY A 12 6.18 6.82 10.85
C GLY A 12 7.43 5.98 11.08
N PHE A 13 7.48 5.22 12.17
CA PHE A 13 8.59 4.33 12.49
C PHE A 13 8.75 3.21 11.46
N SER A 14 7.64 2.55 11.08
CA SER A 14 7.70 1.46 10.09
C SER A 14 8.18 1.97 8.73
N THR A 15 7.67 3.12 8.28
CA THR A 15 8.11 3.72 7.01
C THR A 15 9.59 4.07 7.05
N ALA A 16 10.11 4.66 8.13
CA ALA A 16 11.54 4.95 8.26
C ALA A 16 12.41 3.68 8.21
N PHE A 17 12.02 2.64 8.94
CA PHE A 17 12.78 1.41 9.07
C PHE A 17 12.87 0.62 7.75
N PHE A 18 11.79 0.60 6.95
CA PHE A 18 11.74 -0.17 5.70
C PHE A 18 12.12 0.64 4.45
N ASN A 19 11.84 1.95 4.39
CA ASN A 19 12.08 2.74 3.17
C ASN A 19 13.58 2.99 2.93
N SER A 20 14.36 3.23 3.99
CA SER A 20 15.80 3.48 3.92
C SER A 20 16.59 2.30 3.31
N PRO A 21 16.52 1.07 3.85
CA PRO A 21 17.22 -0.08 3.26
C PRO A 21 16.66 -0.47 1.89
N ASN A 22 15.35 -0.38 1.65
CA ASN A 22 14.76 -0.77 0.36
C ASN A 22 15.21 0.15 -0.79
N ASN A 23 15.31 1.46 -0.53
CA ASN A 23 15.84 2.40 -1.50
C ASN A 23 17.35 2.20 -1.72
N ALA A 24 18.12 1.98 -0.65
CA ALA A 24 19.56 1.75 -0.73
C ALA A 24 19.93 0.49 -1.52
N ILE A 25 19.24 -0.64 -1.29
CA ILE A 25 19.45 -1.90 -2.03
C ILE A 25 19.16 -1.72 -3.52
N THR A 26 18.13 -0.95 -3.88
CA THR A 26 17.81 -0.71 -5.30
C THR A 26 18.91 0.10 -5.99
N MET A 27 19.48 1.10 -5.30
CA MET A 27 20.59 1.90 -5.83
C MET A 27 21.92 1.15 -5.84
N SER A 28 22.20 0.30 -4.85
CA SER A 28 23.48 -0.43 -4.75
C SER A 28 23.61 -1.57 -5.76
N ASN A 29 22.51 -2.06 -6.32
CA ASN A 29 22.50 -3.10 -7.36
C ASN A 29 22.60 -2.52 -8.79
N ALA A 30 22.59 -1.20 -8.95
CA ALA A 30 22.73 -0.54 -10.25
C ALA A 30 24.19 -0.16 -10.54
N PRO A 31 24.65 -0.22 -11.82
CA PRO A 31 25.97 0.28 -12.19
C PRO A 31 26.09 1.77 -11.87
N GLN A 32 27.22 2.22 -11.33
CA GLN A 32 27.40 3.62 -10.88
C GLN A 32 27.12 4.67 -11.97
N ASP A 33 27.42 4.34 -13.23
CA ASP A 33 27.14 5.16 -14.42
C ASP A 33 25.62 5.39 -14.66
N LYS A 34 24.77 4.43 -14.24
CA LYS A 34 23.32 4.43 -14.52
C LYS A 34 22.46 4.66 -13.30
N LEU A 35 23.01 5.18 -12.21
CA LEU A 35 22.28 5.46 -10.96
C LEU A 35 21.08 6.40 -11.18
N GLY A 36 21.22 7.40 -12.07
CA GLY A 36 20.10 8.28 -12.42
C GLY A 36 18.93 7.55 -13.08
N VAL A 37 19.23 6.60 -13.98
CA VAL A 37 18.22 5.77 -14.66
C VAL A 37 17.58 4.78 -13.69
N ALA A 38 18.38 4.13 -12.83
CA ALA A 38 17.87 3.25 -11.78
C ALA A 38 16.98 3.99 -10.76
N GLY A 39 17.38 5.22 -10.39
CA GLY A 39 16.58 6.16 -9.60
C GLY A 39 15.23 6.48 -10.23
N ALA A 40 15.23 6.85 -11.50
CA ALA A 40 14.02 7.18 -12.24
C ALA A 40 13.07 5.97 -12.35
N VAL A 41 13.59 4.78 -12.64
CA VAL A 41 12.78 3.55 -12.72
C VAL A 41 12.20 3.17 -11.35
N ASN A 42 12.98 3.27 -10.27
CA ASN A 42 12.48 3.00 -8.92
C ASN A 42 11.38 4.00 -8.52
N ALA A 43 11.59 5.29 -8.79
CA ALA A 43 10.59 6.33 -8.53
C ALA A 43 9.31 6.11 -9.35
N LEU A 44 9.43 5.77 -10.63
CA LEU A 44 8.30 5.46 -11.51
C LEU A 44 7.50 4.28 -10.96
N ALA A 45 8.16 3.15 -10.68
CA ALA A 45 7.51 1.96 -10.16
C ALA A 45 6.78 2.25 -8.83
N ARG A 46 7.43 3.00 -7.93
CA ARG A 46 6.82 3.41 -6.66
C ARG A 46 5.62 4.32 -6.86
N ASN A 47 5.73 5.35 -7.70
CA ASN A 47 4.66 6.31 -7.93
C ASN A 47 3.44 5.67 -8.61
N VAL A 48 3.66 4.83 -9.62
CA VAL A 48 2.59 4.05 -10.27
C VAL A 48 1.93 3.11 -9.26
N GLY A 49 2.73 2.37 -8.48
CA GLY A 49 2.21 1.47 -7.45
C GLY A 49 1.37 2.20 -6.39
N MET A 50 1.83 3.35 -5.90
CA MET A 50 1.07 4.15 -4.94
C MET A 50 -0.24 4.66 -5.53
N ILE A 51 -0.22 5.31 -6.69
CA ILE A 51 -1.43 5.89 -7.31
C ILE A 51 -2.45 4.81 -7.66
N THR A 52 -2.00 3.70 -8.25
CA THR A 52 -2.90 2.58 -8.59
C THR A 52 -3.49 1.95 -7.32
N GLY A 53 -2.67 1.70 -6.30
CA GLY A 53 -3.12 1.15 -5.02
C GLY A 53 -4.13 2.06 -4.32
N THR A 54 -3.84 3.36 -4.18
CA THR A 54 -4.77 4.31 -3.56
C THR A 54 -6.06 4.44 -4.34
N THR A 55 -6.00 4.39 -5.68
CA THR A 55 -7.19 4.43 -6.53
C THR A 55 -8.05 3.19 -6.30
N ILE A 56 -7.47 1.99 -6.32
CA ILE A 56 -8.20 0.73 -6.08
C ILE A 56 -8.89 0.75 -4.71
N VAL A 57 -8.17 1.11 -3.64
CA VAL A 57 -8.73 1.17 -2.28
C VAL A 57 -9.88 2.17 -2.18
N THR A 58 -9.70 3.36 -2.78
CA THR A 58 -10.71 4.41 -2.78
C THR A 58 -11.94 4.01 -3.60
N THR A 59 -11.75 3.38 -4.76
CA THR A 59 -12.84 2.84 -5.57
C THR A 59 -13.60 1.74 -4.81
N THR A 60 -12.91 0.82 -4.14
CA THR A 60 -13.55 -0.21 -3.30
C THR A 60 -14.38 0.42 -2.16
N LEU A 61 -13.91 1.53 -1.57
CA LEU A 61 -14.66 2.27 -0.56
C LEU A 61 -15.97 2.83 -1.13
N TYR A 62 -15.90 3.54 -2.25
CA TYR A 62 -17.09 4.10 -2.89
C TYR A 62 -18.04 3.02 -3.41
N ILE A 63 -17.53 1.89 -3.90
CA ILE A 63 -18.36 0.74 -4.31
C ILE A 63 -19.09 0.16 -3.10
N SER A 64 -18.39 -0.08 -1.99
CA SER A 64 -18.99 -0.63 -0.77
C SER A 64 -20.06 0.31 -0.18
N MET A 65 -19.80 1.62 -0.21
CA MET A 65 -20.78 2.64 0.20
C MET A 65 -21.97 2.70 -0.76
N SER A 66 -21.73 2.64 -2.07
CA SER A 66 -22.80 2.67 -3.09
C SER A 66 -23.70 1.43 -3.04
N HIS A 67 -23.13 0.26 -2.73
CA HIS A 67 -23.88 -0.98 -2.56
C HIS A 67 -24.78 -0.93 -1.32
N GLN A 68 -24.32 -0.32 -0.22
CA GLN A 68 -25.09 -0.19 1.01
C GLN A 68 -26.24 0.82 0.92
N LEU A 69 -26.10 1.89 0.13
CA LEU A 69 -27.15 2.91 -0.07
C LEU A 69 -28.02 2.69 -1.31
N GLY A 70 -27.73 1.69 -2.15
CA GLY A 70 -28.49 1.43 -3.39
C GLY A 70 -28.43 2.58 -4.42
N ARG A 71 -27.51 3.54 -4.23
CA ARG A 71 -27.28 4.70 -5.11
C ARG A 71 -25.78 4.93 -5.23
N LYS A 72 -25.33 5.40 -6.39
CA LYS A 72 -23.92 5.73 -6.62
C LYS A 72 -23.57 6.96 -5.80
N ILE A 73 -22.75 6.78 -4.76
CA ILE A 73 -22.34 7.86 -3.86
C ILE A 73 -20.85 8.08 -4.02
N THR A 74 -20.50 9.29 -4.46
CA THR A 74 -19.12 9.77 -4.61
C THR A 74 -18.75 10.80 -3.54
N THR A 75 -19.65 11.05 -2.57
CA THR A 75 -19.53 12.08 -1.54
C THR A 75 -19.80 11.49 -0.15
N PHE A 76 -19.23 12.05 0.91
CA PHE A 76 -19.47 11.60 2.28
C PHE A 76 -20.97 11.67 2.63
N PRO A 77 -21.63 10.54 3.01
CA PRO A 77 -23.04 10.55 3.38
C PRO A 77 -23.19 11.17 4.78
N VAL A 78 -23.55 12.44 4.82
CA VAL A 78 -23.78 13.21 6.06
C VAL A 78 -24.92 12.60 6.89
N ASP A 79 -25.89 11.97 6.21
CA ASP A 79 -27.09 11.39 6.85
C ASP A 79 -26.86 10.04 7.56
N ASN A 80 -25.77 9.31 7.27
CA ASN A 80 -25.54 7.96 7.83
C ASN A 80 -24.05 7.62 8.03
N PRO A 81 -23.41 8.08 9.12
CA PRO A 81 -21.97 7.84 9.37
C PRO A 81 -21.61 6.36 9.50
N ASN A 82 -22.57 5.49 9.88
CA ASN A 82 -22.35 4.05 10.02
C ASN A 82 -22.06 3.35 8.68
N VAL A 83 -22.61 3.87 7.57
CA VAL A 83 -22.38 3.29 6.24
C VAL A 83 -20.96 3.59 5.75
N PHE A 84 -20.43 4.77 6.09
CA PHE A 84 -19.04 5.09 5.84
C PHE A 84 -18.09 4.20 6.63
N VAL A 85 -18.35 4.00 7.94
CA VAL A 85 -17.51 3.13 8.79
C VAL A 85 -17.52 1.69 8.30
N ASN A 86 -18.68 1.15 7.90
CA ASN A 86 -18.77 -0.20 7.34
C ASN A 86 -18.06 -0.32 5.98
N GLY A 87 -18.23 0.68 5.11
CA GLY A 87 -17.47 0.77 3.86
C GLY A 87 -15.97 0.80 4.08
N LEU A 88 -15.52 1.56 5.09
CA LEU A 88 -14.11 1.66 5.48
C LEU A 88 -13.57 0.31 5.98
N HIS A 89 -14.31 -0.42 6.82
CA HIS A 89 -13.90 -1.76 7.25
C HIS A 89 -13.73 -2.72 6.07
N PHE A 90 -14.66 -2.71 5.11
CA PHE A 90 -14.57 -3.55 3.92
C PHE A 90 -13.34 -3.21 3.07
N SER A 91 -13.08 -1.91 2.83
CA SER A 91 -11.91 -1.46 2.08
C SER A 91 -10.60 -1.77 2.80
N MET A 92 -10.57 -1.67 4.13
CA MET A 92 -9.40 -2.05 4.92
C MET A 92 -9.15 -3.56 4.85
N PHE A 93 -10.20 -4.39 4.91
CA PHE A 93 -10.06 -5.84 4.73
C PHE A 93 -9.54 -6.19 3.33
N PHE A 94 -10.03 -5.52 2.30
CA PHE A 94 -9.53 -5.68 0.94
C PHE A 94 -8.05 -5.26 0.82
N GLY A 95 -7.68 -4.13 1.42
CA GLY A 95 -6.28 -3.69 1.51
C GLY A 95 -5.40 -4.69 2.25
N MET A 96 -5.89 -5.27 3.35
CA MET A 96 -5.18 -6.31 4.11
C MET A 96 -4.91 -7.55 3.24
N MET A 97 -5.90 -8.00 2.45
CA MET A 97 -5.71 -9.11 1.52
C MET A 97 -4.62 -8.82 0.49
N LEU A 98 -4.60 -7.61 -0.08
CA LEU A 98 -3.55 -7.21 -1.02
C LEU A 98 -2.16 -7.23 -0.39
N VAL A 99 -2.04 -6.75 0.86
CA VAL A 99 -0.77 -6.77 1.59
C VAL A 99 -0.31 -8.20 1.88
N ILE A 100 -1.22 -9.09 2.29
CA ILE A 100 -0.90 -10.51 2.52
C ILE A 100 -0.40 -11.17 1.22
N ILE A 101 -1.06 -10.91 0.09
CA ILE A 101 -0.62 -11.41 -1.22
C ILE A 101 0.78 -10.88 -1.55
N ALA A 102 1.05 -9.60 -1.35
CA ALA A 102 2.37 -9.01 -1.59
C ALA A 102 3.45 -9.64 -0.69
N TRP A 103 3.13 -9.91 0.57
CA TRP A 103 4.01 -10.59 1.52
C TRP A 103 4.31 -12.03 1.08
N LEU A 104 3.29 -12.79 0.68
CA LEU A 104 3.45 -14.16 0.18
C LEU A 104 4.31 -14.20 -1.09
N LEU A 105 4.07 -13.28 -2.04
CA LEU A 105 4.90 -13.17 -3.26
C LEU A 105 6.36 -12.86 -2.92
N THR A 106 6.59 -11.98 -1.93
CA THR A 106 7.93 -11.62 -1.47
C THR A 106 8.62 -12.81 -0.79
N GLY A 107 7.90 -13.53 0.08
CA GLY A 107 8.39 -14.75 0.73
C GLY A 107 8.69 -15.86 -0.27
N TYR A 108 7.79 -16.10 -1.23
CA TYR A 108 7.99 -17.08 -2.30
C TYR A 108 9.23 -16.76 -3.14
N ARG A 109 9.40 -15.49 -3.53
CA ARG A 109 10.60 -15.02 -4.25
C ARG A 109 11.87 -15.24 -3.43
N LEU A 110 11.83 -15.03 -2.11
CA LEU A 110 12.97 -15.25 -1.22
C LEU A 110 13.35 -16.74 -1.15
N ILE A 111 12.36 -17.62 -1.00
CA ILE A 111 12.58 -19.08 -0.96
C ILE A 111 13.18 -19.57 -2.28
N LEU A 112 12.68 -19.09 -3.42
CA LEU A 112 13.24 -19.42 -4.73
C LEU A 112 14.69 -18.96 -4.88
N ARG A 113 15.03 -17.76 -4.40
CA ARG A 113 16.42 -17.27 -4.40
C ARG A 113 17.34 -18.12 -3.53
N LEU A 114 16.86 -18.60 -2.39
CA LEU A 114 17.62 -19.50 -1.51
C LEU A 114 17.83 -20.86 -2.17
N LYS A 115 16.80 -21.41 -2.83
CA LYS A 115 16.87 -22.70 -3.52
C LYS A 115 17.79 -22.68 -4.75
N ASN A 116 17.85 -21.56 -5.48
CA ASN A 116 18.74 -21.41 -6.63
C ASN A 116 20.23 -21.18 -6.26
N LYS A 117 20.55 -20.99 -4.97
CA LYS A 117 21.92 -20.74 -4.49
C LYS A 117 22.56 -21.98 -3.84
N ILE A 118 21.79 -23.07 -3.70
CA ILE A 118 22.20 -24.40 -3.23
C ILE A 118 22.32 -25.30 -4.45
#